data_AF-A0A0U1MP95-F1
#
_entry.id   AF-A0A0U1MP95-F1
#
_cell.length_a   1.000
_cell.length_b   1.000
_cell.length_c   1.000
_cell.angle_alpha   90.00
_cell.angle_beta   90.00
_cell.angle_gamma   90.00
#
_symmetry.space_group_name_H-M   'P 1'
#
loop_
_entity.id
_entity.type
_entity.pdbx_description
1 polymer ?
#
loop_
_entity_poly.entity_id
_entity_poly.type
_entity_poly.pdbx_seq_one_letter_code
_entity_poly.pdbx_strand_id
1 'polypeptide(L)' 'MTRDRRTYIKDFKLQMVKLYENGKSRYEIIREYDLTLSIFSN' A
#
# COMPACT_ATOMS: atom_id res chain seq x y z
N MET A 1 -16.90 20.74 -3.28
CA MET A 1 -16.08 19.92 -2.38
C MET A 1 -14.94 19.30 -3.18
N THR A 2 -13.74 19.88 -3.10
CA THR A 2 -12.52 19.28 -3.64
C THR A 2 -12.20 18.05 -2.79
N ARG A 3 -12.33 16.87 -3.40
CA ARG A 3 -11.98 15.60 -2.77
C ARG A 3 -10.50 15.67 -2.40
N ASP A 4 -10.19 15.80 -1.11
CA ASP A 4 -8.82 15.87 -0.63
C ASP A 4 -8.08 14.65 -1.19
N ARG A 5 -7.12 14.91 -2.07
CA ARG A 5 -6.33 13.85 -2.69
C ARG A 5 -5.62 13.22 -1.50
N ARG A 6 -6.00 11.99 -1.11
CA ARG A 6 -5.26 11.24 -0.09
C ARG A 6 -3.82 11.26 -0.55
N THR A 7 -3.00 12.10 0.10
CA THR A 7 -1.55 12.04 -0.02
C THR A 7 -1.23 10.72 0.62
N TYR A 8 -1.34 9.65 -0.16
CA TYR A 8 -0.94 8.31 0.25
C TYR A 8 0.53 8.50 0.56
N ILE A 9 0.80 8.61 1.85
CA ILE A 9 2.09 8.99 2.42
C ILE A 9 3.12 8.15 1.66
N LYS A 10 4.01 8.80 0.91
CA LYS A 10 4.96 8.09 0.03
C LYS A 10 5.72 7.03 0.83
N ASP A 11 6.03 7.34 2.09
CA ASP A 11 6.65 6.42 3.05
C ASP A 11 5.80 5.18 3.33
N PHE A 12 4.48 5.30 3.39
CA PHE A 12 3.58 4.17 3.59
C PHE A 12 3.63 3.21 2.39
N LYS A 13 3.56 3.73 1.16
CA LYS A 13 3.76 2.88 -0.04
C LYS A 13 5.14 2.23 -0.05
N LEU A 14 6.18 2.97 0.31
CA LEU A 14 7.55 2.44 0.38
C LEU A 14 7.69 1.33 1.42
N GLN A 15 7.04 1.46 2.58
CA GLN A 15 6.99 0.41 3.60
C GLN A 15 6.30 -0.85 3.07
N MET A 16 5.19 -0.73 2.33
CA MET A 16 4.49 -1.88 1.75
C MET A 16 5.31 -2.59 0.66
N VAL A 17 6.04 -1.83 -0.18
CA VAL A 17 6.96 -2.40 -1.17
C VAL A 17 8.11 -3.14 -0.48
N LYS A 18 8.69 -2.59 0.58
CA LYS A 18 9.73 -3.27 1.37
C LYS A 18 9.24 -4.59 1.98
N LEU A 19 8.00 -4.64 2.46
CA LEU A 19 7.42 -5.89 2.98
C LEU A 19 7.31 -6.95 1.88
N TYR A 20 6.91 -6.54 0.68
CA TYR A 20 6.85 -7.43 -0.48
C TYR A 20 8.22 -7.94 -0.89
N GLU A 21 9.24 -7.07 -0.92
CA GLU A 21 10.63 -7.46 -1.22
C GLU A 21 11.24 -8.39 -0.17
N ASN A 22 10.81 -8.30 1.09
CA ASN A 22 11.20 -9.22 2.16
C ASN A 22 10.53 -10.61 2.04
N GLY A 23 9.75 -10.87 0.98
CA GLY A 23 9.12 -12.16 0.71
C GLY A 23 7.71 -12.32 1.26
N LYS A 24 7.11 -11.29 1.87
CA LYS A 24 5.67 -11.33 2.18
C LYS A 24 4.86 -11.26 0.88
N SER A 25 3.86 -12.13 0.76
CA SER A 25 2.94 -12.10 -0.37
C SER A 25 2.09 -10.83 -0.35
N ARG A 26 1.80 -10.27 -1.53
CA ARG A 26 0.89 -9.11 -1.68
C ARG A 26 -0.42 -9.31 -0.93
N TYR A 27 -0.97 -10.54 -0.96
CA TYR A 27 -2.23 -10.89 -0.29
C TYR A 27 -2.13 -10.79 1.23
N GLU A 28 -0.98 -11.12 1.80
CA GLU A 28 -0.77 -11.08 3.25
C GLU A 28 -0.66 -9.63 3.72
N ILE A 29 0.12 -8.81 3.00
CA ILE A 29 0.23 -7.36 3.24
C ILE A 29 -1.15 -6.68 3.08
N ILE A 30 -1.92 -7.10 2.08
CA ILE A 30 -3.27 -6.59 1.85
C ILE A 30 -4.21 -6.91 3.01
N ARG A 31 -4.17 -8.15 3.52
CA ARG A 31 -5.02 -8.58 4.64
C ARG A 31 -4.60 -7.97 5.98
N GLU A 32 -3.30 -7.87 6.24
CA GLU A 32 -2.75 -7.40 7.52
C GLU A 32 -3.02 -5.90 7.73
N TYR A 33 -3.02 -5.12 6.65
CA TYR A 33 -3.16 -3.67 6.69
C TYR A 33 -4.50 -3.17 6.08
N ASP A 34 -5.45 -4.07 5.80
CA ASP A 34 -6.74 -3.77 5.15
C ASP A 34 -6.62 -2.87 3.90
N LEU A 35 -5.67 -3.25 3.03
CA LEU A 35 -5.27 -2.43 1.89
C LEU A 35 -6.01 -2.82 0.62
N THR A 36 -6.27 -1.83 -0.23
CA THR A 36 -6.85 -2.08 -1.56
C THR A 36 -5.75 -2.46 -2.56
N LEU A 37 -5.99 -3.46 -3.42
CA LEU A 37 -5.05 -3.89 -4.48
C LEU A 37 -4.48 -2.72 -5.32
N SER A 38 -5.25 -1.65 -5.49
CA SER A 38 -4.85 -0.42 -6.16
C SER A 38 -3.62 0.28 -5.55
N ILE A 39 -3.16 -0.11 -4.37
CA ILE A 39 -1.96 0.46 -3.74
C ILE A 39 -0.68 0.01 -4.44
N PHE A 40 -0.67 -1.22 -4.94
CA PHE A 40 0.42 -1.76 -5.76
C PHE A 40 0.24 -1.45 -7.26
N SER A 41 -0.93 -0.93 -7.66
CA SER A 41 -1.18 -0.47 -9.02
C SER A 41 -0.75 0.99 -9.14
N ASN A 42 0.07 1.31 -10.14
CA ASN A 42 0.45 2.68 -10.49
C ASN A 42 -0.68 3.36 -11.28
#